data_AF-A0A924UAG6-F1
#
_entry.id   AF-A0A924UAG6-F1
#
_cell.length_a   1.000
_cell.length_b   1.000
_cell.length_c   1.000
_cell.angle_alpha   90.00
_cell.angle_beta   90.00
_cell.angle_gamma   90.00
#
_symmetry.space_group_name_H-M   'P 1'
#
loop_
_entity.id
_entity.type
_entity.pdbx_description
1 polymer ?
#
loop_
_entity_poly.entity_id
_entity_poly.type
_entity_poly.pdbx_seq_one_letter_code
_entity_poly.pdbx_strand_id
1 'polypeptide(L)' 'MDDKFYTDQDPVIRLRVWALGQMIWGGFLAAAVVVGIGAVLVVIWIISMLLPEQSKQAPSPYVALEIVQTVQVA' A
#
# COMPACT_ATOMS: atom_id res chain seq x y z
N MET A 1 -14.27 -18.92 44.22
CA MET A 1 -15.50 -18.87 43.41
C MET A 1 -15.20 -17.96 42.23
N ASP A 2 -14.49 -18.42 41.20
CA ASP A 2 -14.16 -17.57 40.03
C ASP A 2 -14.01 -18.33 38.70
N ASP A 3 -14.19 -19.65 38.65
CA ASP A 3 -13.97 -20.43 37.41
C ASP A 3 -15.22 -20.58 36.53
N LYS A 4 -16.38 -20.11 36.98
CA LYS A 4 -17.66 -20.27 36.24
C LYS A 4 -17.95 -19.18 35.21
N PHE A 5 -17.23 -18.06 35.20
CA PHE A 5 -17.48 -16.99 34.23
C PHE A 5 -16.77 -17.18 32.90
N TYR A 6 -15.73 -18.02 32.85
CA TYR A 6 -14.95 -18.27 31.63
C TYR A 6 -15.38 -19.52 30.85
N THR A 7 -16.18 -20.40 31.47
CA THR A 7 -16.51 -21.71 30.89
C THR A 7 -17.84 -21.71 30.11
N ASP A 8 -18.62 -20.63 30.21
CA ASP A 8 -19.97 -20.49 29.61
C ASP A 8 -20.02 -19.44 28.48
N GLN A 9 -18.87 -19.08 27.90
CA GLN A 9 -18.85 -18.30 26.68
C GLN A 9 -18.89 -19.22 25.46
N ASP A 10 -19.97 -19.11 24.69
CA ASP A 10 -20.18 -19.84 23.45
C ASP A 10 -18.94 -19.70 22.55
N PRO A 11 -18.22 -20.80 22.23
CA PRO A 11 -16.98 -20.76 21.47
C PRO A 11 -17.16 -20.11 20.09
N VAL A 12 -18.39 -20.12 19.56
CA VAL A 12 -18.76 -19.45 18.32
C VAL A 12 -18.65 -17.93 18.45
N ILE A 13 -19.09 -17.36 19.58
CA ILE A 13 -19.02 -15.91 19.84
C ILE A 13 -17.56 -15.48 19.94
N ARG A 14 -16.73 -16.23 20.65
CA ARG A 14 -15.29 -15.96 20.79
C ARG A 14 -14.57 -16.03 19.44
N LEU A 15 -14.90 -17.01 18.60
CA LEU A 15 -14.32 -17.13 17.26
C LEU A 15 -14.71 -15.95 16.36
N ARG A 16 -15.98 -15.51 16.41
CA ARG A 16 -16.47 -14.36 15.64
C ARG A 16 -15.81 -13.06 16.07
N VAL A 17 -15.70 -12.79 17.37
CA VAL A 17 -15.03 -11.60 17.89
C VAL A 17 -13.55 -11.58 17.50
N TRP A 18 -12.88 -12.73 17.55
CA TRP A 18 -11.50 -12.86 17.10
C TRP A 18 -11.36 -12.59 15.60
N ALA A 19 -12.22 -13.18 14.77
CA ALA A 19 -12.20 -12.99 13.32
C ALA A 19 -12.51 -11.55 12.92
N LEU A 20 -13.52 -10.92 13.55
CA LEU A 20 -13.84 -9.51 13.36
C LEU A 20 -12.67 -8.60 13.77
N GLY A 21 -12.01 -8.92 14.89
CA GLY A 21 -10.81 -8.22 15.33
C GLY A 21 -9.67 -8.29 14.30
N GLN A 22 -9.44 -9.47 13.71
CA GLN A 22 -8.43 -9.64 12.66
C GLN A 22 -8.80 -8.92 11.36
N MET A 23 -10.07 -8.91 10.96
CA MET A 23 -10.52 -8.18 9.78
C MET A 23 -10.35 -6.67 9.93
N ILE A 24 -10.66 -6.12 11.11
CA ILE A 24 -10.49 -4.69 11.38
C ILE A 24 -9.01 -4.34 11.39
N TRP A 25 -8.17 -5.11 12.08
CA TRP A 25 -6.73 -4.87 12.13
C TRP A 25 -6.06 -5.03 10.76
N GLY A 26 -6.40 -6.10 10.04
CA GLY A 26 -5.90 -6.35 8.69
C GLY A 26 -6.37 -5.28 7.70
N GLY A 27 -7.65 -4.90 7.76
CA GLY A 27 -8.21 -3.82 6.95
C GLY A 27 -7.57 -2.47 7.26
N PHE A 28 -7.33 -2.16 8.54
CA PHE A 28 -6.66 -0.93 8.96
C PHE A 28 -5.21 -0.88 8.50
N LEU A 29 -4.44 -1.96 8.68
CA LEU A 29 -3.06 -2.06 8.19
C LEU A 29 -2.99 -1.93 6.66
N ALA A 30 -3.86 -2.64 5.94
CA ALA A 30 -3.93 -2.54 4.49
C ALA A 30 -4.29 -1.12 4.03
N ALA A 31 -5.28 -0.49 4.66
CA ALA A 31 -5.66 0.88 4.37
C ALA A 31 -4.52 1.86 4.67
N ALA A 32 -3.82 1.71 5.79
CA ALA A 32 -2.67 2.55 6.15
C ALA A 32 -1.55 2.45 5.10
N VAL A 33 -1.25 1.24 4.61
CA VAL A 33 -0.24 1.04 3.56
C VAL A 33 -0.69 1.68 2.25
N VAL A 34 -1.93 1.43 1.81
CA VAL A 34 -2.46 1.98 0.55
C VAL A 34 -2.50 3.51 0.60
N VAL A 35 -2.96 4.10 1.70
CA VAL A 35 -2.96 5.55 1.90
C VAL A 35 -1.53 6.09 1.94
N GLY A 36 -0.59 5.39 2.58
CA GLY A 36 0.82 5.77 2.58
C GLY A 36 1.42 5.82 1.17
N ILE A 37 1.19 4.78 0.36
CA ILE A 37 1.64 4.74 -1.04
C ILE A 37 0.97 5.85 -1.86
N GLY A 38 -0.36 6.01 -1.69
CA GLY A 38 -1.11 7.07 -2.36
C GLY A 38 -0.60 8.47 -2.02
N ALA A 39 -0.28 8.71 -0.75
CA ALA A 39 0.31 9.98 -0.30
C ALA A 39 1.67 10.23 -0.96
N VAL A 40 2.54 9.22 -1.04
CA VAL A 40 3.83 9.35 -1.72
C VAL A 40 3.64 9.70 -3.20
N LEU A 41 2.72 9.03 -3.90
CA LEU A 41 2.44 9.31 -5.31
C LEU A 41 1.88 10.72 -5.51
N VAL A 42 0.97 11.17 -4.63
CA VAL A 42 0.43 12.53 -4.68
C VAL A 42 1.52 13.57 -4.42
N VAL A 43 2.42 13.32 -3.46
CA VAL A 43 3.55 14.21 -3.18
C VAL A 43 4.47 14.30 -4.40
N ILE A 44 4.82 13.17 -5.02
CA ILE A 44 5.62 13.15 -6.26
C ILE A 44 4.91 13.95 -7.35
N TRP A 45 3.61 13.73 -7.54
CA TRP A 45 2.83 14.43 -8.57
C TRP A 45 2.80 15.95 -8.35
N ILE A 46 2.59 16.41 -7.10
CA ILE A 46 2.61 17.83 -6.76
C ILE A 46 4.00 18.42 -7.01
N ILE A 47 5.07 17.72 -6.60
CA ILE A 47 6.45 18.18 -6.83
C ILE A 47 6.77 18.23 -8.34
N SER A 48 6.35 17.22 -9.12
CA SER A 48 6.51 17.21 -10.58
C SER A 48 5.73 18.33 -11.27
N MET A 49 4.59 18.74 -10.72
CA MET A 49 3.82 19.88 -11.23
C MET A 49 4.54 21.21 -10.93
N LEU A 50 5.20 21.33 -9.78
CA LEU A 50 6.01 22.50 -9.41
C LEU A 50 7.39 22.53 -10.06
N LEU A 51 7.85 21.41 -10.64
CA LEU A 51 9.17 21.33 -11.29
C LEU A 51 9.18 22.16 -12.60
N PRO A 52 10.15 23.07 -12.78
CA PRO A 52 10.29 23.88 -13.99
C PRO A 52 10.40 23.03 -15.26
N GLU A 53 9.90 23.55 -16.37
CA GLU A 53 9.90 22.91 -17.71
C GLU A 53 11.29 22.39 -18.13
N GLN A 54 12.37 23.03 -17.68
CA GLN A 54 13.75 22.60 -17.95
C GLN A 54 14.13 21.27 -17.29
N SER A 55 13.52 20.92 -16.15
CA SER A 55 13.71 19.62 -15.50
C SER A 55 12.85 18.53 -16.14
N LYS A 56 11.77 18.90 -16.84
CA LYS A 56 10.93 17.99 -17.65
C LYS A 56 11.50 17.70 -19.04
N GLN A 57 12.32 18.61 -19.58
CA GLN A 57 12.96 18.49 -20.89
C GLN A 57 14.41 18.00 -20.81
N ALA A 58 14.93 17.72 -19.61
CA ALA A 58 16.21 17.02 -19.49
C ALA A 58 16.09 15.68 -20.23
N PRO A 59 16.99 15.38 -21.20
CA PRO A 59 16.96 14.13 -21.94
C PRO A 59 16.81 12.97 -20.95
N SER A 60 15.78 12.15 -21.16
CA SER A 60 15.48 11.06 -20.24
C SER A 60 16.74 10.16 -20.16
N PRO A 61 17.24 9.80 -18.97
CA PRO A 61 18.39 8.89 -18.85
C PRO A 61 18.15 7.51 -19.48
N TYR A 62 16.89 7.22 -19.84
CA TYR A 62 16.44 6.00 -20.51
C TYR A 62 16.78 5.95 -22.00
N VAL A 63 17.31 7.02 -22.61
CA VAL A 63 17.79 6.98 -24.01
C VAL A 63 18.78 5.82 -24.23
N ALA A 64 19.62 5.50 -23.22
CA ALA A 64 20.53 4.36 -23.29
C ALA A 64 19.83 2.98 -23.21
N LEU A 65 18.66 2.90 -22.59
CA LEU A 65 17.87 1.68 -22.43
C LEU A 65 16.89 1.44 -23.60
N GLU A 66 16.36 2.51 -24.20
CA GLU A 66 15.50 2.46 -25.39
C GLU A 66 16.25 1.90 -26.62
N ILE A 67 17.54 2.23 -26.76
CA ILE A 67 18.39 1.68 -27.83
C ILE A 67 18.58 0.17 -27.67
N VAL A 68 18.69 -0.34 -26.43
CA VAL A 68 18.90 -1.77 -26.18
C VAL A 68 17.62 -2.58 -26.42
N GLN A 69 16.43 -2.04 -26.09
CA GLN A 69 15.16 -2.73 -26.33
C GLN A 69 14.84 -2.94 -27.81
N THR A 70 15.25 -2.02 -28.69
CA THR A 70 14.98 -2.12 -30.14
C THR A 70 15.90 -3.13 -30.85
N VAL A 71 17.05 -3.49 -30.27
CA VAL A 71 17.99 -4.46 -30.87
C VAL A 71 17.56 -5.92 -30.62
N GLN A 72 16.74 -6.20 -29.60
CA GLN A 72 16.38 -7.57 -29.22
C GLN A 72 15.08 -8.10 -29.86
N VAL A 73 14.43 -7.29 -30.71
CA VAL A 73 13.21 -7.69 -31.45
C VAL A 73 13.44 -7.52 -32.96
N ALA A 74 14.50 -8.14 -33.48
CA ALA A 74 14.76 -8.31 -34.90
C ALA A 74 15.21 -9.74 -35.20
#